data_AF-A0A1G0Y284-F1
#
_entry.id   AF-A0A1G0Y284-F1
#
_cell.length_a   1.000
_cell.length_b   1.000
_cell.length_c   1.000
_cell.angle_alpha   90.00
_cell.angle_beta   90.00
_cell.angle_gamma   90.00
#
_symmetry.space_group_name_H-M   'P 1'
#
loop_
_entity.id
_entity.type
_entity.pdbx_description
1 polymer ?
#
loop_
_entity_poly.entity_id
_entity_poly.type
_entity_poly.pdbx_seq_one_letter_code
_entity_poly.pdbx_strand_id
1 'polypeptide(L)'
;MEPTTMALVCVSVFGVIGILAAFIRQLLLSREKRLNDAALQRALQQETHELENIRQEMLSYKRYDTHYQVLGVNKESIEHIDQQIEKILQKKTEIIHRYAEAALRESSAIVAGELGADRKLICDKLKEEIDNELKVYDNELDHLQKRRASLWDTHKELLHDIDAEEKSRNEHLDALYDHHSSLLEKVFLRHTENSEVVATKAIEASTSTFRSALMAPIYFLMSLFKISTNIDPEQAKEELADRNAILKFQLELDETETSTNTAPANKSATSSHDTVDPPPKKEDIEASESTKTKKEESKLSFKSDFSL
;
A
#
# COMPACT_ATOMS: atom_id res chain seq x y z
N MET A 1 48.18 -38.73 7.30
CA MET A 1 47.69 -37.35 7.45
C MET A 1 46.87 -37.29 8.71
N GLU A 2 47.09 -36.29 9.56
CA GLU A 2 46.29 -36.13 10.77
C GLU A 2 44.85 -35.71 10.40
N PRO A 3 43.83 -36.28 11.06
CA PRO A 3 42.42 -35.98 10.75
C PRO A 3 42.08 -34.49 10.85
N THR A 4 42.82 -33.74 11.66
CA THR A 4 42.76 -32.27 11.78
C THR A 4 43.06 -31.56 10.46
N THR A 5 44.08 -32.00 9.71
CA THR A 5 44.43 -31.40 8.41
C THR A 5 43.37 -31.65 7.33
N MET A 6 42.75 -32.83 7.31
CA MET A 6 41.64 -33.14 6.41
C MET A 6 40.41 -32.25 6.69
N ALA A 7 40.06 -32.06 7.97
CA ALA A 7 38.95 -31.19 8.35
C ALA A 7 39.17 -29.74 7.92
N LEU A 8 40.39 -29.22 8.08
CA LEU A 8 40.74 -27.84 7.73
C LEU A 8 40.66 -27.59 6.21
N VAL A 9 41.09 -28.57 5.40
CA VAL A 9 40.94 -28.52 3.94
C VAL A 9 39.48 -28.60 3.52
N CYS A 10 38.67 -29.45 4.14
CA CYS A 10 37.24 -29.52 3.83
C CYS A 10 36.52 -28.20 4.16
N VAL A 11 36.77 -27.61 5.34
CA VAL A 11 36.15 -26.33 5.74
C VAL A 11 36.50 -25.20 4.77
N SER A 12 37.75 -25.13 4.30
CA SER A 12 38.16 -24.10 3.35
C SER A 12 37.49 -24.26 1.98
N VAL A 13 37.42 -25.49 1.45
CA VAL A 13 36.75 -25.78 0.18
C VAL A 13 35.24 -25.52 0.26
N PHE A 14 34.58 -25.97 1.34
CA PHE A 14 33.15 -25.70 1.56
C PHE A 14 32.87 -24.22 1.77
N GLY A 15 33.76 -23.48 2.43
CA GLY A 15 33.67 -22.03 2.59
C GLY A 15 33.69 -21.31 1.24
N VAL A 16 34.64 -21.66 0.36
CA VAL A 16 34.74 -21.06 -0.98
C VAL A 16 33.50 -21.40 -1.82
N ILE A 17 33.04 -22.66 -1.81
CA ILE A 17 31.83 -23.06 -2.53
C ILE A 17 30.60 -22.33 -1.98
N GLY A 18 30.50 -22.14 -0.66
CA GLY A 18 29.42 -21.40 -0.01
C GLY A 18 29.38 -19.93 -0.42
N ILE A 19 30.53 -19.25 -0.43
CA ILE A 19 30.64 -17.84 -0.89
C ILE A 19 30.25 -17.73 -2.36
N LEU A 20 30.73 -18.66 -3.20
CA LEU A 20 30.44 -18.66 -4.63
C LEU A 20 28.95 -18.92 -4.92
N ALA A 21 28.33 -19.84 -4.18
CA ALA A 21 26.89 -20.09 -4.26
C ALA A 21 26.06 -18.88 -3.81
N ALA A 22 26.46 -18.21 -2.72
CA ALA A 22 25.81 -16.98 -2.26
C ALA A 22 25.92 -15.86 -3.31
N PHE A 23 27.08 -15.71 -3.95
CA PHE A 23 27.31 -14.72 -5.00
C PHE A 23 26.47 -14.99 -6.26
N ILE A 24 26.43 -16.23 -6.74
CA ILE A 24 25.57 -16.61 -7.89
C ILE A 24 24.10 -16.31 -7.57
N ARG A 25 23.66 -16.60 -6.34
CA ARG A 25 22.29 -16.31 -5.92
C ARG A 25 22.00 -14.81 -5.88
N GLN A 26 22.92 -13.99 -5.38
CA GLN A 26 22.79 -12.53 -5.42
C GLN A 26 22.73 -12.00 -6.85
N LEU A 27 23.49 -12.58 -7.79
CA LEU A 27 23.40 -12.24 -9.21
C LEU A 27 22.06 -12.61 -9.83
N LEU A 28 21.51 -13.78 -9.50
CA LEU A 28 20.19 -14.21 -9.97
C LEU A 28 19.09 -13.28 -9.44
N LEU A 29 19.10 -12.98 -8.13
CA LEU A 29 18.17 -12.03 -7.50
C LEU A 29 18.27 -10.63 -8.10
N SER A 30 19.49 -10.14 -8.35
CA SER A 30 19.71 -8.83 -8.99
C SER A 30 19.17 -8.79 -10.42
N ARG A 31 19.35 -9.86 -11.18
CA ARG A 31 18.80 -9.99 -12.54
C ARG A 31 17.28 -10.05 -12.54
N GLU A 32 16.70 -10.84 -11.64
CA GLU A 32 15.25 -10.96 -11.49
C GLU A 32 14.63 -9.63 -11.07
N LYS A 33 15.25 -8.92 -10.13
CA LYS A 33 14.88 -7.56 -9.75
C LYS A 33 14.88 -6.61 -10.96
N ARG A 34 15.97 -6.57 -11.74
CA ARG A 34 16.05 -5.71 -12.94
C ARG A 34 14.98 -6.03 -13.99
N LEU A 35 14.67 -7.32 -14.19
CA LEU A 35 13.62 -7.73 -15.11
C LEU A 35 12.24 -7.29 -14.61
N ASN A 36 12.00 -7.41 -13.31
CA ASN A 36 10.75 -6.96 -12.69
C ASN A 36 10.61 -5.43 -12.74
N ASP A 37 11.67 -4.69 -12.41
CA ASP A 37 11.69 -3.21 -12.49
C ASP A 37 11.44 -2.74 -13.94
N ALA A 38 12.04 -3.42 -14.93
CA ALA A 38 11.81 -3.10 -16.34
C ALA A 38 10.39 -3.44 -16.81
N ALA A 39 9.81 -4.55 -16.33
CA ALA A 39 8.42 -4.90 -16.61
C ALA A 39 7.45 -3.89 -15.98
N LEU A 40 7.74 -3.46 -14.75
CA LEU A 40 6.99 -2.44 -14.02
C LEU A 40 7.07 -1.09 -14.74
N GLN A 41 8.25 -0.68 -15.20
CA GLN A 41 8.42 0.55 -15.96
C GLN A 41 7.66 0.55 -17.29
N ARG A 42 7.61 -0.59 -18.00
CA ARG A 42 6.80 -0.72 -19.22
C ARG A 42 5.30 -0.64 -18.94
N ALA A 43 4.85 -1.27 -17.85
CA ALA A 43 3.45 -1.19 -17.44
C ALA A 43 3.07 0.26 -17.10
N LEU A 44 3.92 0.98 -16.35
CA LEU A 44 3.73 2.39 -16.05
C LEU A 44 3.67 3.23 -17.33
N GLN A 45 4.57 2.98 -18.30
CA GLN A 45 4.53 3.69 -19.59
C GLN A 45 3.21 3.49 -20.35
N GLN A 46 2.66 2.27 -20.35
CA GLN A 46 1.36 1.99 -20.98
C GLN A 46 0.24 2.74 -20.26
N GLU A 47 0.20 2.67 -18.93
CA GLU A 47 -0.81 3.34 -18.12
C GLU A 47 -0.73 4.87 -18.25
N THR A 48 0.49 5.45 -18.33
CA THR A 48 0.66 6.89 -18.61
C THR A 48 0.18 7.29 -19.99
N HIS A 49 0.32 6.40 -20.99
CA HIS A 49 -0.15 6.67 -22.33
C HIS A 49 -1.69 6.64 -22.40
N GLU A 50 -2.33 5.72 -21.69
CA GLU A 50 -3.78 5.68 -21.54
C GLU A 50 -4.33 6.93 -20.85
N LEU A 51 -3.68 7.39 -19.76
CA LEU A 51 -4.04 8.64 -19.09
C LEU A 51 -3.93 9.85 -20.03
N GLU A 52 -2.87 9.91 -20.85
CA GLU A 52 -2.70 10.97 -21.84
C GLU A 52 -3.77 10.92 -22.94
N ASN A 53 -4.18 9.73 -23.37
CA ASN A 53 -5.27 9.57 -24.34
C ASN A 53 -6.60 10.09 -23.77
N ILE A 54 -6.94 9.71 -22.53
CA ILE A 54 -8.15 10.21 -21.83
C ILE A 54 -8.09 11.74 -21.68
N ARG A 55 -6.91 12.29 -21.38
CA ARG A 55 -6.68 13.74 -21.33
C ARG A 55 -6.93 14.40 -22.68
N GLN A 56 -6.44 13.84 -23.77
CA GLN A 56 -6.67 14.36 -25.12
C GLN A 56 -8.15 14.28 -25.51
N GLU A 57 -8.84 13.20 -25.13
CA GLU A 57 -10.29 13.09 -25.31
C GLU A 57 -11.02 14.21 -24.55
N MET A 58 -10.71 14.45 -23.28
CA MET A 58 -11.28 15.57 -22.50
C MET A 58 -11.02 16.93 -23.15
N LEU A 59 -9.82 17.18 -23.68
CA LEU A 59 -9.46 18.43 -24.36
C LEU A 59 -10.16 18.60 -25.73
N SER A 60 -10.51 17.49 -26.38
CA SER A 60 -11.17 17.51 -27.69
C SER A 60 -12.63 17.97 -27.61
N TYR A 61 -13.28 17.81 -26.45
CA TYR A 61 -14.64 18.25 -26.18
C TYR A 61 -14.71 19.76 -25.89
N LYS A 62 -14.45 20.57 -26.91
CA LYS A 62 -14.70 22.02 -26.87
C LYS A 62 -16.20 22.32 -26.88
N ARG A 63 -16.59 23.40 -26.20
CA ARG A 63 -17.97 23.90 -26.24
C ARG A 63 -18.30 24.43 -27.64
N TYR A 64 -19.52 24.21 -28.13
CA TYR A 64 -19.95 24.70 -29.43
C TYR A 64 -19.98 26.24 -29.49
N ASP A 65 -19.25 26.81 -30.44
CA ASP A 65 -19.17 28.25 -30.71
C ASP A 65 -20.31 28.75 -31.62
N THR A 66 -21.13 27.84 -32.13
CA THR A 66 -22.12 28.09 -33.19
C THR A 66 -23.43 28.74 -32.72
N HIS A 67 -23.72 28.76 -31.41
CA HIS A 67 -25.02 29.23 -30.91
C HIS A 67 -25.15 30.75 -30.77
N TYR A 68 -24.05 31.51 -30.88
CA TYR A 68 -24.08 32.95 -30.62
C TYR A 68 -24.85 33.77 -31.65
N GLN A 69 -25.10 33.22 -32.85
CA GLN A 69 -25.84 33.94 -33.90
C GLN A 69 -27.33 34.10 -33.56
N VAL A 70 -27.90 33.24 -32.71
CA VAL A 70 -29.33 33.25 -32.37
C VAL A 70 -29.65 34.14 -31.15
N LEU A 71 -28.62 34.64 -30.46
CA LEU A 71 -28.74 35.30 -29.15
C LEU A 71 -29.17 36.77 -29.18
N GLY A 72 -29.27 37.38 -30.36
CA GLY A 72 -29.76 38.74 -30.53
C GLY A 72 -29.08 39.76 -29.59
N VAL A 73 -29.89 40.46 -28.79
CA VAL A 73 -29.45 41.55 -27.89
C VAL A 73 -28.62 41.06 -26.70
N ASN A 74 -28.81 39.80 -26.27
CA ASN A 74 -28.11 39.24 -25.11
C ASN A 74 -26.76 38.58 -25.47
N LYS A 75 -26.38 38.61 -26.75
CA LYS A 75 -25.18 37.94 -27.27
C LYS A 75 -23.92 38.28 -26.47
N GLU A 76 -23.59 39.56 -26.31
CA GLU A 76 -22.35 39.98 -25.63
C GLU A 76 -22.33 39.57 -24.16
N SER A 77 -23.48 39.59 -23.49
CA SER A 77 -23.59 39.18 -22.08
C SER A 77 -23.39 37.67 -21.91
N ILE A 78 -23.94 36.87 -22.83
CA ILE A 78 -23.81 35.42 -22.81
C ILE A 78 -22.39 35.01 -23.22
N GLU A 79 -21.81 35.66 -24.23
CA GLU A 79 -20.42 35.47 -24.64
C GLU A 79 -19.45 35.76 -23.50
N HIS A 80 -19.67 36.85 -22.74
CA HIS A 80 -18.87 37.14 -21.56
C HIS A 80 -19.01 36.08 -20.46
N ILE A 81 -20.23 35.57 -20.20
CA ILE A 81 -20.45 34.48 -19.23
C ILE A 81 -19.75 33.20 -19.70
N ASP A 82 -19.86 32.87 -20.98
CA ASP A 82 -19.26 31.67 -21.54
C ASP A 82 -17.72 31.76 -21.53
N GLN A 83 -17.13 32.93 -21.77
CA GLN A 83 -15.70 33.18 -21.55
C GLN A 83 -15.27 33.01 -20.08
N GLN A 84 -16.13 33.40 -19.12
CA GLN A 84 -15.86 33.18 -17.70
C GLN A 84 -15.92 31.68 -17.34
N ILE A 85 -16.91 30.95 -17.85
CA ILE A 85 -17.01 29.50 -17.70
C ILE A 85 -15.77 28.82 -18.28
N GLU A 86 -15.34 29.19 -19.49
CA GLU A 86 -14.14 28.65 -20.14
C GLU A 86 -12.89 28.88 -19.26
N LYS A 87 -12.71 30.07 -18.70
CA LYS A 87 -11.60 30.38 -17.78
C LYS A 87 -11.62 29.53 -16.52
N ILE A 88 -12.80 29.25 -15.94
CA ILE A 88 -12.94 28.38 -14.77
C ILE A 88 -12.58 26.94 -15.14
N LEU A 89 -13.08 26.43 -16.27
CA LEU A 89 -12.76 25.09 -16.75
C LEU A 89 -11.26 24.92 -17.04
N GLN A 90 -10.61 25.93 -17.61
CA GLN A 90 -9.15 25.94 -17.80
C GLN A 90 -8.41 25.85 -16.47
N LYS A 91 -8.80 26.64 -15.46
CA LYS A 91 -8.21 26.57 -14.11
C LYS A 91 -8.39 25.19 -13.47
N LYS A 92 -9.58 24.59 -13.58
CA LYS A 92 -9.81 23.21 -13.11
C LYS A 92 -8.87 22.22 -13.80
N THR A 93 -8.73 22.33 -15.12
CA THR A 93 -7.84 21.46 -15.90
C THR A 93 -6.37 21.62 -15.48
N GLU A 94 -5.94 22.85 -15.18
CA GLU A 94 -4.59 23.14 -14.69
C GLU A 94 -4.33 22.54 -13.30
N ILE A 95 -5.31 22.62 -12.39
CA ILE A 95 -5.21 22.01 -11.06
C ILE A 95 -5.08 20.49 -11.16
N ILE A 96 -5.92 19.86 -11.98
CA ILE A 96 -5.87 18.41 -12.23
C ILE A 96 -4.52 18.01 -12.84
N HIS A 97 -3.98 18.82 -13.75
CA HIS A 97 -2.66 18.59 -14.32
C HIS A 97 -1.56 18.65 -13.26
N ARG A 98 -1.55 19.68 -12.39
CA ARG A 98 -0.59 19.79 -11.29
C ARG A 98 -0.66 18.59 -10.34
N TYR A 99 -1.87 18.09 -10.08
CA TYR A 99 -2.08 16.89 -9.28
C TYR A 99 -1.49 15.65 -9.95
N ALA A 100 -1.78 15.45 -11.23
CA ALA A 100 -1.28 14.31 -11.99
C ALA A 100 0.26 14.30 -12.02
N GLU A 101 0.90 15.45 -12.24
CA GLU A 101 2.36 15.58 -12.18
C GLU A 101 2.92 15.24 -10.79
N ALA A 102 2.28 15.72 -9.73
CA ALA A 102 2.68 15.42 -8.35
C ALA A 102 2.55 13.92 -8.03
N ALA A 103 1.45 13.31 -8.45
CA ALA A 103 1.18 11.87 -8.26
C ALA A 103 2.19 11.01 -9.05
N LEU A 104 2.51 11.38 -10.30
CA LEU A 104 3.52 10.69 -11.11
C LEU A 104 4.93 10.84 -10.52
N ARG A 105 5.26 12.02 -9.99
CA ARG A 105 6.54 12.24 -9.34
C ARG A 105 6.68 11.34 -8.11
N GLU A 106 5.65 11.25 -7.28
CA GLU A 106 5.70 10.37 -6.10
C GLU A 106 5.68 8.88 -6.46
N SER A 107 4.89 8.46 -7.44
CA SER A 107 4.93 7.06 -7.90
C SER A 107 6.31 6.68 -8.43
N SER A 108 7.00 7.58 -9.15
CA SER A 108 8.37 7.36 -9.60
C SER A 108 9.38 7.26 -8.45
N ALA A 109 9.19 8.03 -7.37
CA ALA A 109 10.05 8.00 -6.20
C ALA A 109 9.85 6.72 -5.37
N ILE A 110 8.62 6.20 -5.30
CA ILE A 110 8.32 4.88 -4.70
C ILE A 110 9.07 3.77 -5.46
N VAL A 111 9.05 3.81 -6.80
CA VAL A 111 9.80 2.84 -7.64
C VAL A 111 11.31 2.93 -7.39
N ALA A 112 11.84 4.12 -7.10
CA ALA A 112 13.24 4.31 -6.73
C ALA A 112 13.59 3.76 -5.33
N GLY A 113 12.62 3.31 -4.55
CA GLY A 113 12.81 2.73 -3.21
C GLY A 113 12.78 3.75 -2.07
N GLU A 114 12.36 4.99 -2.34
CA GLU A 114 12.22 6.02 -1.32
C GLU A 114 10.81 5.96 -0.67
N LEU A 115 10.62 5.03 0.25
CA LEU A 115 9.36 4.88 1.00
C LEU A 115 9.43 5.67 2.31
N GLY A 116 8.57 6.70 2.45
CA GLY A 116 8.40 7.46 3.70
C GLY A 116 6.92 7.63 4.04
N ALA A 117 6.54 7.34 5.29
CA ALA A 117 5.16 7.48 5.78
C ALA A 117 4.62 8.91 5.63
N ASP A 118 5.50 9.91 5.75
CA ASP A 118 5.17 11.32 5.59
C ASP A 118 4.71 11.67 4.16
N ARG A 119 5.14 10.92 3.13
CA ARG A 119 4.79 11.20 1.73
C ARG A 119 3.33 10.91 1.43
N LYS A 120 2.78 9.85 2.02
CA LYS A 120 1.35 9.52 1.91
C LYS A 120 0.49 10.64 2.49
N LEU A 121 0.85 11.14 3.69
CA LEU A 121 0.16 12.25 4.34
C LEU A 121 0.21 13.55 3.50
N ILE A 122 1.29 13.77 2.75
CA ILE A 122 1.40 14.91 1.83
C ILE A 122 0.46 14.74 0.63
N CYS A 123 0.40 13.56 0.03
CA CYS A 123 -0.54 13.27 -1.08
C CYS A 123 -2.01 13.40 -0.64
N ASP A 124 -2.34 12.90 0.54
CA ASP A 124 -3.70 12.97 1.09
C ASP A 124 -4.12 14.43 1.34
N LYS A 125 -3.23 15.26 1.91
CA LYS A 125 -3.47 16.70 2.08
C LYS A 125 -3.62 17.45 0.75
N LEU A 126 -2.76 17.14 -0.22
CA LEU A 126 -2.81 17.73 -1.56
C LEU A 126 -4.15 17.41 -2.23
N LYS A 127 -4.62 16.17 -2.10
CA LYS A 127 -5.93 15.75 -2.61
C LYS A 127 -7.07 16.53 -1.96
N GLU A 128 -7.05 16.65 -0.63
CA GLU A 128 -8.08 17.42 0.10
C GLU A 128 -8.11 18.90 -0.30
N GLU A 129 -6.94 19.52 -0.48
CA GLU A 129 -6.82 20.91 -0.95
C GLU A 129 -7.45 21.08 -2.35
N ILE A 130 -7.14 20.15 -3.26
CA ILE A 130 -7.71 20.14 -4.63
C ILE A 130 -9.22 19.92 -4.62
N ASP A 131 -9.71 18.98 -3.82
CA ASP A 131 -11.14 18.71 -3.69
C ASP A 131 -11.89 19.95 -3.19
N ASN A 132 -11.28 20.71 -2.28
CA ASN A 132 -11.83 21.96 -1.79
C ASN A 132 -11.82 23.06 -2.86
N GLU A 133 -10.73 23.22 -3.61
CA GLU A 133 -10.66 24.17 -4.73
C GLU A 133 -11.66 23.82 -5.84
N LEU A 134 -11.78 22.55 -6.21
CA LEU A 134 -12.75 22.07 -7.20
C LEU A 134 -14.18 22.42 -6.80
N LYS A 135 -14.54 22.21 -5.52
CA LYS A 135 -15.86 22.60 -4.99
C LYS A 135 -16.12 24.09 -5.11
N VAL A 136 -15.12 24.94 -4.88
CA VAL A 136 -15.27 26.40 -5.06
C VAL A 136 -15.59 26.73 -6.52
N TYR A 137 -14.86 26.11 -7.47
CA TYR A 137 -15.13 26.31 -8.88
C TYR A 137 -16.46 25.70 -9.34
N ASP A 138 -16.91 24.59 -8.75
CA ASP A 138 -18.25 24.04 -9.00
C ASP A 138 -19.35 25.01 -8.61
N ASN A 139 -19.24 25.63 -7.43
CA ASN A 139 -20.21 26.64 -6.97
C ASN A 139 -20.21 27.88 -7.88
N GLU A 140 -19.04 28.35 -8.31
CA GLU A 140 -18.93 29.49 -9.23
C GLU A 140 -19.55 29.16 -10.60
N LEU A 141 -19.32 27.95 -11.09
CA LEU A 141 -19.87 27.46 -12.35
C LEU A 141 -21.40 27.33 -12.29
N ASP A 142 -21.96 26.84 -11.19
CA ASP A 142 -23.41 26.80 -10.94
C ASP A 142 -24.02 28.22 -10.92
N HIS A 143 -23.36 29.19 -10.28
CA HIS A 143 -23.80 30.58 -10.30
C HIS A 143 -23.82 31.19 -11.72
N LEU A 144 -22.77 30.94 -12.51
CA LEU A 144 -22.70 31.42 -13.89
C LEU A 144 -23.74 30.74 -14.78
N GLN A 145 -23.99 29.44 -14.59
CA GLN A 145 -25.02 28.70 -15.31
C GLN A 145 -26.43 29.22 -14.99
N LYS A 146 -26.74 29.49 -13.71
CA LYS A 146 -28.02 30.11 -13.31
C LYS A 146 -28.22 31.48 -13.94
N ARG A 147 -27.16 32.30 -13.97
CA ARG A 147 -27.19 33.61 -14.62
C ARG A 147 -27.37 33.49 -16.12
N ARG A 148 -26.68 32.55 -16.78
CA ARG A 148 -26.86 32.24 -18.20
C ARG A 148 -28.31 31.84 -18.48
N ALA A 149 -28.87 30.91 -17.72
CA ALA A 149 -30.26 30.46 -17.88
C ALA A 149 -31.27 31.62 -17.80
N SER A 150 -31.08 32.57 -16.89
CA SER A 150 -31.95 33.76 -16.78
C SER A 150 -31.92 34.67 -18.02
N LEU A 151 -30.80 34.72 -18.75
CA LEU A 151 -30.67 35.51 -19.99
C LEU A 151 -31.29 34.81 -21.20
N TRP A 152 -31.50 33.49 -21.09
CA TRP A 152 -32.08 32.64 -22.12
C TRP A 152 -33.59 32.43 -21.97
N ASP A 153 -34.23 33.02 -20.95
CA ASP A 153 -35.68 32.87 -20.69
C ASP A 153 -36.58 33.34 -21.84
N THR A 154 -36.06 34.14 -22.77
CA THR A 154 -36.74 34.55 -24.02
C THR A 154 -36.69 33.50 -25.13
N HIS A 155 -35.83 32.49 -25.02
CA HIS A 155 -35.59 31.44 -26.02
C HIS A 155 -35.65 30.03 -25.38
N LYS A 156 -36.73 29.73 -24.65
CA LYS A 156 -36.86 28.52 -23.82
C LYS A 156 -36.70 27.19 -24.57
N GLU A 157 -37.17 27.10 -25.81
CA GLU A 157 -37.04 25.88 -26.61
C GLU A 157 -35.58 25.62 -27.01
N LEU A 158 -34.88 26.64 -27.51
CA LEU A 158 -33.45 26.53 -27.84
C LEU A 158 -32.59 26.32 -26.58
N LEU A 159 -32.96 26.94 -25.46
CA LEU A 159 -32.32 26.70 -24.17
C LEU A 159 -32.47 25.24 -23.73
N HIS A 160 -33.64 24.63 -23.94
CA HIS A 160 -33.86 23.23 -23.58
C HIS A 160 -32.94 22.30 -24.37
N ASP A 161 -32.83 22.51 -25.69
CA ASP A 161 -31.97 21.68 -26.54
C ASP A 161 -30.50 21.82 -26.14
N ILE A 162 -30.04 23.05 -25.88
CA ILE A 162 -28.66 23.33 -25.42
C ILE A 162 -28.41 22.74 -24.03
N ASP A 163 -29.36 22.84 -23.10
CA ASP A 163 -29.21 22.29 -21.74
C ASP A 163 -29.18 20.76 -21.76
N ALA A 164 -29.96 20.11 -22.64
CA ALA A 164 -29.91 18.66 -22.83
C ALA A 164 -28.56 18.21 -23.39
N GLU A 165 -28.02 18.94 -24.37
CA GLU A 165 -26.71 18.67 -24.95
C GLU A 165 -25.57 18.93 -23.94
N GLU A 166 -25.64 20.04 -23.20
CA GLU A 166 -24.65 20.36 -22.15
C GLU A 166 -24.66 19.33 -21.02
N LYS A 167 -25.83 18.84 -20.60
CA LYS A 167 -25.95 17.76 -19.62
C LYS A 167 -25.33 16.47 -20.14
N SER A 168 -25.68 16.04 -21.35
CA SER A 168 -25.11 14.84 -21.94
C SER A 168 -23.58 14.92 -22.06
N ARG A 169 -23.05 16.09 -22.44
CA ARG A 169 -21.60 16.33 -22.49
C ARG A 169 -20.96 16.30 -21.09
N ASN A 170 -21.59 16.93 -20.10
CA ASN A 170 -21.08 16.93 -18.72
C ASN A 170 -21.09 15.51 -18.15
N GLU A 171 -22.17 14.74 -18.31
CA GLU A 171 -22.23 13.33 -17.91
C GLU A 171 -21.10 12.50 -18.55
N HIS A 172 -20.78 12.78 -19.82
CA HIS A 172 -19.67 12.12 -20.50
C HIS A 172 -18.30 12.53 -19.93
N LEU A 173 -18.10 13.82 -19.64
CA LEU A 173 -16.88 14.31 -19.00
C LEU A 173 -16.72 13.73 -17.59
N ASP A 174 -17.79 13.65 -16.81
CA ASP A 174 -17.80 13.04 -15.48
C ASP A 174 -17.42 11.56 -15.56
N ALA A 175 -17.97 10.82 -16.53
CA ALA A 175 -17.58 9.44 -16.77
C ALA A 175 -16.09 9.29 -17.15
N LEU A 176 -15.54 10.22 -17.94
CA LEU A 176 -14.11 10.27 -18.26
C LEU A 176 -13.26 10.59 -17.01
N TYR A 177 -13.72 11.49 -16.14
CA TYR A 177 -13.05 11.81 -14.88
C TYR A 177 -13.02 10.62 -13.93
N ASP A 178 -14.15 9.93 -13.76
CA ASP A 178 -14.22 8.72 -12.95
C ASP A 178 -13.28 7.64 -13.48
N HIS A 179 -13.25 7.47 -14.80
CA HIS A 179 -12.33 6.55 -15.45
C HIS A 179 -10.86 6.93 -15.22
N HIS A 180 -10.50 8.20 -15.40
CA HIS A 180 -9.15 8.72 -15.17
C HIS A 180 -8.70 8.57 -13.71
N SER A 181 -9.58 8.89 -12.76
CA SER A 181 -9.33 8.75 -11.32
C SER A 181 -9.14 7.28 -10.92
N SER A 182 -10.00 6.39 -11.44
CA SER A 182 -9.90 4.94 -11.21
C SER A 182 -8.59 4.35 -11.76
N LEU A 183 -8.16 4.80 -12.95
CA LEU A 183 -6.91 4.36 -13.54
C LEU A 183 -5.71 4.80 -12.67
N LEU A 184 -5.68 6.07 -12.23
CA LEU A 184 -4.67 6.59 -11.31
C LEU A 184 -4.60 5.80 -10.00
N GLU A 185 -5.75 5.51 -9.38
CA GLU A 185 -5.82 4.72 -8.16
C GLU A 185 -5.30 3.30 -8.39
N LYS A 186 -5.68 2.66 -9.50
CA LYS A 186 -5.20 1.34 -9.88
C LYS A 186 -3.68 1.31 -10.07
N VAL A 187 -3.09 2.31 -10.74
CA VAL A 187 -1.63 2.45 -10.89
C VAL A 187 -0.98 2.52 -9.51
N PHE A 188 -1.49 3.39 -8.64
CA PHE A 188 -0.94 3.61 -7.31
C PHE A 188 -0.99 2.34 -6.45
N LEU A 189 -2.14 1.66 -6.40
CA LEU A 189 -2.32 0.42 -5.64
C LEU A 189 -1.41 -0.68 -6.17
N ARG A 190 -1.38 -0.89 -7.49
CA ARG A 190 -0.54 -1.93 -8.12
C ARG A 190 0.94 -1.71 -7.85
N HIS A 191 1.43 -0.47 -7.91
CA HIS A 191 2.82 -0.16 -7.64
C HIS A 191 3.19 -0.34 -6.16
N THR A 192 2.29 0.01 -5.26
CA THR A 192 2.48 -0.16 -3.82
C THR A 192 2.49 -1.64 -3.44
N GLU A 193 1.46 -2.39 -3.86
CA GLU A 193 1.32 -3.82 -3.59
C GLU A 193 2.44 -4.63 -4.23
N ASN A 194 2.80 -4.37 -5.49
CA ASN A 194 3.88 -5.12 -6.14
C ASN A 194 5.23 -4.84 -5.48
N SER A 195 5.49 -3.59 -5.05
CA SER A 195 6.69 -3.26 -4.28
C SER A 195 6.74 -4.00 -2.96
N GLU A 196 5.61 -4.08 -2.25
CA GLU A 196 5.48 -4.83 -0.99
C GLU A 196 5.68 -6.33 -1.19
N VAL A 197 5.05 -6.93 -2.19
CA VAL A 197 5.18 -8.36 -2.51
C VAL A 197 6.62 -8.71 -2.91
N VAL A 198 7.30 -7.84 -3.65
CA VAL A 198 8.71 -8.05 -4.01
C VAL A 198 9.61 -7.93 -2.79
N ALA A 199 9.37 -6.93 -1.92
CA ALA A 199 10.14 -6.75 -0.69
C ALA A 199 9.96 -7.93 0.28
N THR A 200 8.72 -8.38 0.50
CA THR A 200 8.41 -9.55 1.35
C THR A 200 9.04 -10.83 0.82
N LYS A 201 8.89 -11.12 -0.48
CA LYS A 201 9.54 -12.29 -1.11
C LYS A 201 11.07 -12.21 -1.04
N ALA A 202 11.65 -11.02 -1.20
CA ALA A 202 13.10 -10.84 -1.06
C ALA A 202 13.56 -11.11 0.38
N ILE A 203 12.82 -10.62 1.39
CA ILE A 203 13.09 -10.87 2.81
C ILE A 203 12.93 -12.36 3.13
N GLU A 204 11.85 -13.01 2.72
CA GLU A 204 11.63 -14.44 2.92
C GLU A 204 12.70 -15.30 2.24
N ALA A 205 13.04 -14.99 0.98
CA ALA A 205 14.09 -15.67 0.25
C ALA A 205 15.46 -15.50 0.93
N SER A 206 15.78 -14.31 1.41
CA SER A 206 17.03 -14.05 2.14
C SER A 206 17.08 -14.82 3.47
N THR A 207 15.97 -14.85 4.21
CA THR A 207 15.84 -15.55 5.48
C THR A 207 15.95 -17.07 5.31
N SER A 208 15.27 -17.62 4.29
CA SER A 208 15.36 -19.04 3.91
C SER A 208 16.78 -19.44 3.50
N THR A 209 17.45 -18.59 2.71
CA THR A 209 18.84 -18.83 2.29
C THR A 209 19.79 -18.80 3.48
N PHE A 210 19.65 -17.78 4.34
CA PHE A 210 20.45 -17.63 5.54
C PHE A 210 20.27 -18.83 6.48
N ARG A 211 19.01 -19.23 6.71
CA ARG A 211 18.68 -20.42 7.50
C ARG A 211 19.30 -21.68 6.91
N SER A 212 19.23 -21.86 5.58
CA SER A 212 19.82 -23.02 4.91
C SER A 212 21.35 -23.00 4.98
N ALA A 213 21.97 -21.84 4.80
CA ALA A 213 23.43 -21.67 4.87
C ALA A 213 23.98 -21.88 6.29
N LEU A 214 23.26 -21.47 7.33
CA LEU A 214 23.63 -21.74 8.72
C LEU A 214 23.36 -23.18 9.14
N MET A 215 22.22 -23.75 8.71
CA MET A 215 21.83 -25.09 9.13
C MET A 215 22.61 -26.19 8.41
N ALA A 216 23.03 -25.99 7.15
CA ALA A 216 23.74 -27.02 6.40
C ALA A 216 25.05 -27.49 7.06
N PRO A 217 25.95 -26.60 7.55
CA PRO A 217 27.13 -27.02 8.32
C PRO A 217 26.78 -27.71 9.64
N ILE A 218 25.73 -27.27 10.33
CA ILE A 218 25.28 -27.88 11.60
C ILE A 218 24.77 -29.30 11.34
N TYR A 219 23.94 -29.50 10.32
CA TYR A 219 23.48 -30.83 9.91
C TYR A 219 24.65 -31.71 9.48
N PHE A 220 25.64 -31.15 8.78
CA PHE A 220 26.84 -31.89 8.40
C PHE A 220 27.65 -32.32 9.64
N LEU A 221 27.87 -31.44 10.61
CA LEU A 221 28.52 -31.76 11.88
C LEU A 221 27.72 -32.82 12.66
N MET A 222 26.41 -32.67 12.81
CA MET A 222 25.54 -33.69 13.41
C MET A 222 25.63 -35.04 12.68
N SER A 223 25.82 -35.04 11.35
CA SER A 223 25.98 -36.27 10.58
C SER A 223 27.32 -36.96 10.80
N LEU A 224 28.40 -36.19 11.02
CA LEU A 224 29.73 -36.70 11.37
C LEU A 224 29.78 -37.18 12.82
N PHE A 225 29.07 -36.47 13.71
CA PHE A 225 28.82 -36.86 15.09
C PHE A 225 27.57 -37.74 15.21
N LYS A 226 27.22 -38.52 14.17
CA LYS A 226 26.37 -39.68 14.38
C LYS A 226 27.09 -40.56 15.39
N ILE A 227 26.70 -40.38 16.65
CA ILE A 227 26.94 -41.26 17.79
C ILE A 227 26.92 -42.66 17.22
N SER A 228 28.06 -43.34 17.30
CA SER A 228 28.32 -44.65 16.73
C SER A 228 27.03 -45.45 16.63
N THR A 229 26.49 -45.63 15.43
CA THR A 229 25.26 -46.40 15.18
C THR A 229 25.45 -47.91 15.40
N ASN A 230 26.49 -48.29 16.15
CA ASN A 230 26.71 -49.62 16.71
C ASN A 230 26.27 -49.72 18.17
N ILE A 231 25.69 -48.66 18.75
CA ILE A 231 24.98 -48.80 20.03
C ILE A 231 23.61 -49.36 19.68
N ASP A 232 23.43 -50.64 19.98
CA ASP A 232 22.16 -51.35 19.91
C ASP A 232 21.10 -50.53 20.67
N PRO A 233 19.91 -50.25 20.11
CA PRO A 233 18.85 -49.52 20.81
C PRO A 233 18.47 -50.15 22.16
N GLU A 234 18.76 -51.43 22.38
CA GLU A 234 18.63 -52.06 23.70
C GLU A 234 19.69 -51.59 24.70
N GLN A 235 20.95 -51.52 24.27
CA GLN A 235 22.07 -51.08 25.11
C GLN A 235 21.96 -49.59 25.50
N ALA A 236 21.37 -48.76 24.63
CA ALA A 236 21.08 -47.37 24.95
C ALA A 236 20.01 -47.21 26.05
N LYS A 237 19.03 -48.13 26.14
CA LYS A 237 18.02 -48.13 27.21
C LYS A 237 18.62 -48.62 28.53
N GLU A 238 19.51 -49.62 28.46
CA GLU A 238 20.23 -50.16 29.61
C GLU A 238 21.15 -49.10 30.23
N GLU A 239 21.96 -48.41 29.41
CA GLU A 239 22.84 -47.34 29.89
C GLU A 239 22.05 -46.17 30.51
N LEU A 240 20.88 -45.84 29.97
CA LEU A 240 20.01 -44.79 30.52
C LEU A 240 19.41 -45.21 31.88
N ALA A 241 19.04 -46.48 32.03
CA ALA A 241 18.60 -47.03 33.30
C ALA A 241 19.72 -47.00 34.35
N ASP A 242 20.94 -47.39 33.97
CA ASP A 242 22.12 -47.38 34.85
C ASP A 242 22.51 -45.96 35.28
N ARG A 243 22.51 -45.00 34.35
CA ARG A 243 22.77 -43.58 34.67
C ARG A 243 21.74 -43.02 35.65
N ASN A 244 20.47 -43.38 35.48
CA ASN A 244 19.41 -42.98 36.41
C ASN A 244 19.55 -43.65 37.78
N ALA A 245 20.01 -44.91 37.83
CA ALA A 245 20.29 -45.60 39.09
C ALA A 245 21.45 -44.95 39.85
N ILE A 246 22.53 -44.58 39.14
CA ILE A 246 23.66 -43.85 39.72
C ILE A 246 23.24 -42.47 40.23
N LEU A 247 22.41 -41.73 39.47
CA LEU A 247 21.88 -40.44 39.91
C LEU A 247 21.05 -40.55 41.19
N LYS A 248 20.19 -41.57 41.28
CA LYS A 248 19.42 -41.84 42.50
C LYS A 248 20.33 -42.17 43.67
N PHE A 249 21.34 -43.01 43.45
CA PHE A 249 22.31 -43.37 44.47
C PHE A 249 23.13 -42.17 44.95
N GLN A 250 23.53 -41.27 44.04
CA GLN A 250 24.22 -40.03 44.39
C GLN A 250 23.34 -39.09 45.23
N LEU A 251 22.07 -38.92 44.85
CA LEU A 251 21.12 -38.12 45.63
C LEU A 251 20.88 -38.70 47.03
N GLU A 252 20.79 -40.03 47.15
CA GLU A 252 20.66 -40.70 48.45
C GLU A 252 21.92 -40.52 49.32
N LEU A 253 23.12 -40.52 48.71
CA LEU A 253 24.37 -40.26 49.44
C LEU A 253 24.44 -38.81 49.95
N ASP A 254 24.13 -37.83 49.10
CA ASP A 254 24.17 -36.41 49.45
C ASP A 254 23.12 -36.05 50.54
N GLU A 255 21.97 -36.72 50.58
CA GLU A 255 20.97 -36.57 51.65
C GLU A 255 21.44 -37.14 53.00
N THR A 256 22.34 -38.13 53.01
CA THR A 256 22.83 -38.73 54.27
C THR A 256 23.95 -37.96 54.95
N GLU A 257 24.70 -37.12 54.23
CA GLU A 257 25.80 -36.33 54.81
C GLU A 257 25.37 -34.98 55.41
N THR A 258 24.14 -34.51 55.16
CA THR A 258 23.66 -33.20 55.62
C THR A 258 22.87 -33.22 56.95
N SER A 259 22.70 -34.38 57.59
CA SER A 259 21.90 -34.51 58.83
C SER A 259 22.69 -34.65 60.15
N THR A 260 23.87 -34.04 60.29
CA THR A 260 24.47 -33.75 61.61
C THR A 260 25.40 -32.52 61.59
N ASN A 261 24.84 -31.31 61.73
CA ASN A 261 25.27 -30.27 62.68
C ASN A 261 24.69 -28.88 62.35
N THR A 262 24.18 -28.24 63.40
CA THR A 262 23.45 -26.96 63.44
C THR A 262 24.32 -25.70 63.30
N ALA A 263 23.92 -24.81 62.36
CA ALA A 263 23.80 -23.33 62.42
C ALA A 263 25.05 -22.41 62.59
N PRO A 264 24.96 -21.07 62.34
CA PRO A 264 24.27 -20.28 61.30
C PRO A 264 25.14 -19.13 60.69
N ALA A 265 24.81 -18.60 59.49
CA ALA A 265 25.07 -17.21 59.02
C ALA A 265 24.78 -17.11 57.50
N ASN A 266 23.85 -16.29 56.99
CA ASN A 266 23.79 -14.82 56.86
C ASN A 266 24.06 -14.37 55.38
N LYS A 267 23.00 -13.83 54.77
CA LYS A 267 22.92 -12.78 53.72
C LYS A 267 23.49 -12.96 52.29
N SER A 268 22.57 -12.64 51.36
CA SER A 268 22.72 -11.95 50.06
C SER A 268 23.36 -12.77 48.93
N ALA A 269 23.02 -12.68 47.65
CA ALA A 269 22.06 -11.93 46.81
C ALA A 269 21.95 -12.80 45.52
N THR A 270 20.87 -12.86 44.75
CA THR A 270 20.54 -11.98 43.61
C THR A 270 19.75 -12.86 42.63
N SER A 271 18.93 -12.22 41.79
CA SER A 271 18.61 -12.60 40.41
C SER A 271 17.18 -13.09 40.16
N SER A 272 16.43 -12.14 39.62
CA SER A 272 15.22 -12.21 38.82
C SER A 272 15.03 -13.51 38.02
N HIS A 273 13.83 -14.10 38.13
CA HIS A 273 13.28 -14.98 37.11
C HIS A 273 12.00 -14.35 36.56
N ASP A 274 12.05 -14.06 35.26
CA ASP A 274 10.97 -13.68 34.37
C ASP A 274 9.77 -14.61 34.50
N THR A 275 8.57 -14.04 34.60
CA THR A 275 7.33 -14.71 34.21
C THR A 275 6.83 -14.04 32.94
N VAL A 276 6.84 -14.81 31.86
CA VAL A 276 6.45 -14.43 30.50
C VAL A 276 4.93 -14.36 30.43
N ASP A 277 4.40 -13.18 30.12
CA ASP A 277 3.00 -12.98 29.74
C ASP A 277 2.73 -13.57 28.34
N PRO A 278 1.62 -14.30 28.15
CA PRO A 278 1.13 -14.70 26.83
C PRO A 278 0.32 -13.58 26.15
N PRO A 279 0.27 -13.54 24.80
CA PRO A 279 -0.29 -12.42 24.05
C PRO A 279 -1.83 -12.39 24.06
N PRO A 280 -2.46 -11.20 23.97
CA PRO A 280 -3.91 -11.09 23.95
C PRO A 280 -4.51 -11.45 22.59
N LYS A 281 -5.72 -12.00 22.68
CA LYS A 281 -6.58 -12.53 21.63
C LYS A 281 -7.11 -11.42 20.71
N LYS A 282 -7.35 -11.81 19.46
CA LYS A 282 -8.11 -11.09 18.45
C LYS A 282 -9.57 -10.93 18.91
N GLU A 283 -10.09 -9.71 18.82
CA GLU A 283 -11.53 -9.44 18.87
C GLU A 283 -12.03 -9.12 17.47
N ASP A 284 -12.99 -9.92 17.03
CA ASP A 284 -13.88 -9.69 15.92
C ASP A 284 -14.96 -8.68 16.36
N ILE A 285 -15.17 -7.59 15.61
CA ILE A 285 -16.42 -6.82 15.69
C ILE A 285 -16.87 -6.44 14.26
N GLU A 286 -17.79 -7.27 13.80
CA GLU A 286 -19.04 -7.01 13.07
C GLU A 286 -19.24 -5.74 12.22
N ALA A 287 -19.66 -6.05 10.98
CA ALA A 287 -20.45 -5.22 10.10
C ALA A 287 -21.75 -4.72 10.76
N SER A 288 -22.12 -3.48 10.48
CA SER A 288 -23.52 -3.05 10.55
C SER A 288 -23.89 -2.24 9.31
N GLU A 289 -24.74 -2.86 8.51
CA GLU A 289 -25.49 -2.30 7.41
C GLU A 289 -26.89 -1.95 7.96
N SER A 290 -27.34 -0.69 7.88
CA SER A 290 -28.77 -0.38 7.75
C SER A 290 -29.03 1.07 7.29
N THR A 291 -29.61 1.12 6.11
CA THR A 291 -30.51 2.11 5.54
C THR A 291 -31.46 2.80 6.54
N LYS A 292 -31.65 4.13 6.41
CA LYS A 292 -33.01 4.72 6.36
C LYS A 292 -33.08 6.15 5.83
N THR A 293 -33.85 6.25 4.76
CA THR A 293 -34.53 7.40 4.16
C THR A 293 -35.51 8.11 5.13
N LYS A 294 -35.54 9.45 5.05
CA LYS A 294 -36.67 10.33 5.42
C LYS A 294 -36.38 11.70 4.77
N LYS A 295 -36.88 12.03 3.58
CA LYS A 295 -38.24 12.50 3.22
C LYS A 295 -38.87 13.40 4.28
N GLU A 296 -38.63 14.71 4.17
CA GLU A 296 -39.51 15.76 4.69
C GLU A 296 -39.79 16.76 3.57
N GLU A 297 -40.87 16.51 2.84
CA GLU A 297 -41.64 17.53 2.15
C GLU A 297 -42.61 18.16 3.17
N SER A 298 -42.50 19.47 3.40
CA SER A 298 -43.64 20.33 3.75
C SER A 298 -43.29 21.72 3.21
N LYS A 299 -43.83 22.17 2.08
CA LYS A 299 -45.18 22.76 1.87
C LYS A 299 -45.66 23.59 3.07
N LEU A 300 -45.44 24.90 3.00
CA LEU A 300 -46.41 25.91 3.44
C LEU A 300 -46.12 27.24 2.73
N SER A 301 -47.00 27.63 1.79
CA SER A 301 -47.88 28.82 1.90
C SER A 301 -47.17 30.15 1.57
N PHE A 302 -47.14 30.61 0.32
CA PHE A 302 -48.17 31.48 -0.29
C PHE A 302 -48.69 32.62 0.63
N LYS A 303 -48.21 33.84 0.36
CA LYS A 303 -48.85 35.15 0.49
C LYS A 303 -48.10 36.04 -0.51
N SER A 304 -48.61 36.33 -1.72
CA SER A 304 -49.64 37.32 -2.04
C SER A 304 -49.64 38.52 -1.09
N ASP A 305 -49.06 39.63 -1.58
CA ASP A 305 -49.62 40.99 -1.55
C ASP A 305 -48.47 42.01 -1.46
N PHE A 306 -48.19 42.73 -2.55
CA PHE A 306 -48.55 44.16 -2.67
C PHE A 306 -48.02 44.77 -3.96
N SER A 307 -48.94 45.38 -4.71
CA SER A 307 -48.68 46.33 -5.78
C SER A 307 -48.48 47.74 -5.21
N LEU A 308 -47.46 48.45 -5.69
CA LEU A 308 -47.51 49.83 -6.19
C LEU A 308 -46.16 50.20 -6.81
#